data_AF-A9WCW5-F1
#
_entry.id   AF-A9WCW5-F1
#
_cell.length_a   1.000
_cell.length_b   1.000
_cell.length_c   1.000
_cell.angle_alpha   90.00
_cell.angle_beta   90.00
_cell.angle_gamma   90.00
#
_symmetry.space_group_name_H-M   'P 1'
#
loop_
_entity.id
_entity.type
_entity.pdbx_description
1 polymer ?
#
loop_
_entity_poly.entity_id
_entity_poly.type
_entity_poly.pdbx_seq_one_letter_code
_entity_poly.pdbx_strand_id
1 'polypeptide(L)'
;MAHRETSRDEVIAALHANRGLIALAARDLGVSRQALYARIKRDPELLACIEHEREAIVDLAEQKLFEALDKGERWAVMLVLTRLGRHRGWADAPASGGPEGRVAKALEQASLDDLMLSLTTLNGQRR
;
A
#
# COMPACT_ATOMS: atom_id res chain seq x y z
N MET A 1 41.35 -4.38 -14.75
CA MET A 1 40.47 -4.93 -13.70
C MET A 1 39.61 -5.98 -14.34
N ALA A 2 39.65 -7.23 -13.85
CA ALA A 2 38.89 -8.33 -14.45
C ALA A 2 37.39 -8.05 -14.27
N HIS A 3 36.66 -7.90 -15.37
CA HIS A 3 35.20 -7.89 -15.32
C HIS A 3 34.76 -9.30 -14.94
N ARG A 4 34.36 -9.50 -13.67
CA ARG A 4 33.59 -10.70 -13.31
C ARG A 4 32.24 -10.56 -14.03
N GLU A 5 32.03 -11.36 -15.06
CA GLU A 5 30.71 -11.51 -15.65
C GLU A 5 29.79 -12.13 -14.61
N THR A 6 28.86 -11.33 -14.11
CA THR A 6 27.83 -11.78 -13.17
C THR A 6 26.91 -12.74 -13.95
N SER A 7 26.62 -13.92 -13.44
CA SER A 7 25.67 -14.83 -14.10
C SER A 7 24.24 -14.28 -14.05
N ARG A 8 23.34 -14.78 -14.91
CA ARG A 8 21.92 -14.37 -14.85
C ARG A 8 21.32 -14.74 -13.49
N ASP A 9 21.63 -15.93 -13.00
CA ASP A 9 21.10 -16.45 -11.73
C ASP A 9 21.58 -15.62 -10.53
N GLU A 10 22.85 -15.18 -10.54
CA GLU A 10 23.36 -14.24 -9.54
C GLU A 10 22.58 -12.92 -9.55
N VAL A 11 22.22 -12.41 -10.74
CA VAL A 11 21.41 -11.19 -10.87
C VAL A 11 19.99 -11.41 -10.36
N ILE A 12 19.35 -12.52 -10.71
CA ILE A 12 18.00 -12.87 -10.24
C ILE A 12 17.99 -12.99 -8.72
N ALA A 13 18.95 -13.72 -8.14
CA ALA A 13 19.08 -13.87 -6.69
C ALA A 13 19.26 -12.52 -5.98
N ALA A 14 20.10 -11.64 -6.52
CA ALA A 14 20.29 -10.30 -5.97
C ALA A 14 19.04 -9.41 -6.10
N LEU A 15 18.26 -9.55 -7.18
CA LEU A 15 17.00 -8.83 -7.37
C LEU A 15 15.94 -9.30 -6.36
N HIS A 16 15.79 -10.61 -6.14
CA HIS A 16 14.89 -11.14 -5.12
C HIS A 16 15.29 -10.72 -3.71
N ALA A 17 16.57 -10.84 -3.34
CA ALA A 17 17.06 -10.44 -2.02
C ALA A 17 16.78 -8.96 -1.72
N ASN A 18 16.76 -8.12 -2.76
CA ASN A 18 16.55 -6.69 -2.66
C ASN A 18 15.15 -6.24 -3.08
N ARG A 19 14.18 -7.16 -3.24
CA ARG A 19 12.79 -6.84 -3.63
C ARG A 19 12.72 -5.96 -4.88
N GLY A 20 13.52 -6.28 -5.90
CA GLY A 20 13.58 -5.54 -7.15
C GLY A 20 14.27 -4.16 -7.09
N LEU A 21 14.87 -3.78 -5.95
CA LEU A 21 15.61 -2.53 -5.80
C LEU A 21 16.98 -2.59 -6.50
N ILE A 22 17.00 -2.18 -7.77
CA ILE A 22 18.18 -2.23 -8.67
C ILE A 22 19.43 -1.57 -8.07
N ALA A 23 19.28 -0.48 -7.31
CA ALA A 23 20.42 0.22 -6.71
C ALA A 23 21.12 -0.60 -5.62
N LEU A 24 20.35 -1.37 -4.84
CA LEU A 24 20.88 -2.25 -3.80
C LEU A 24 21.45 -3.53 -4.41
N ALA A 25 20.71 -4.15 -5.34
CA ALA A 25 21.20 -5.31 -6.08
C ALA A 25 22.52 -5.02 -6.81
N ALA A 26 22.67 -3.84 -7.44
CA ALA A 26 23.92 -3.44 -8.08
C ALA A 26 25.08 -3.31 -7.08
N ARG A 27 24.81 -2.78 -5.88
CA ARG A 27 25.80 -2.66 -4.80
C ARG A 27 26.26 -4.05 -4.33
N ASP A 28 25.32 -4.96 -4.12
CA ASP A 28 25.62 -6.32 -3.65
C ASP A 28 26.41 -7.12 -4.67
N LEU A 29 26.13 -6.91 -5.96
CA LEU A 29 26.83 -7.54 -7.07
C LEU A 29 28.17 -6.87 -7.42
N GLY A 30 28.49 -5.71 -6.82
CA GLY A 30 29.69 -4.95 -7.13
C GLY A 30 29.72 -4.36 -8.54
N VAL A 31 28.54 -4.12 -9.14
CA VAL A 31 28.40 -3.54 -10.49
C VAL A 31 27.80 -2.14 -10.42
N SER A 32 28.00 -1.34 -11.47
CA SER A 32 27.32 -0.04 -11.52
C SER A 32 25.82 -0.22 -11.74
N ARG A 33 25.01 0.63 -11.10
CA ARG A 33 23.55 0.65 -11.30
C ARG A 33 23.18 0.77 -12.78
N GLN A 34 23.93 1.57 -13.54
CA GLN A 34 23.71 1.78 -14.96
C GLN A 34 23.97 0.50 -15.78
N ALA A 35 25.04 -0.23 -15.47
CA ALA A 35 25.35 -1.50 -16.14
C ALA A 35 24.28 -2.56 -15.86
N LEU A 36 23.86 -2.69 -14.60
CA LEU A 36 22.80 -3.62 -14.22
C LEU A 36 21.46 -3.26 -14.90
N TYR A 37 21.11 -1.97 -14.91
CA TYR A 37 19.90 -1.48 -15.58
C TYR A 37 19.92 -1.76 -17.09
N ALA A 38 21.05 -1.52 -17.75
CA ALA A 38 21.20 -1.79 -19.18
C ALA A 38 21.05 -3.29 -19.50
N ARG A 39 21.53 -4.16 -18.60
CA ARG A 39 21.36 -5.61 -18.71
C ARG A 39 19.90 -6.02 -18.53
N ILE A 40 19.25 -5.56 -17.47
CA ILE A 40 17.83 -5.82 -17.19
C ILE A 40 16.98 -5.42 -18.40
N LYS A 41 17.19 -4.23 -18.96
CA LYS A 41 16.40 -3.74 -20.11
C LYS A 41 16.47 -4.65 -21.34
N ARG A 42 17.54 -5.43 -21.50
CA ARG A 42 17.76 -6.33 -22.63
C ARG A 42 17.30 -7.77 -22.35
N ASP A 43 16.96 -8.07 -21.11
CA ASP A 43 16.61 -9.43 -20.67
C ASP A 43 15.17 -9.44 -20.14
N PRO A 44 14.20 -9.96 -20.93
CA PRO A 44 12.80 -10.03 -20.52
C PRO A 44 12.56 -10.79 -19.21
N GLU A 45 13.40 -11.77 -18.90
CA GLU A 45 13.28 -12.58 -17.68
C GLU A 45 13.65 -11.76 -16.43
N LEU A 46 14.69 -10.94 -16.53
CA LEU A 46 15.06 -10.00 -15.47
C LEU A 46 14.03 -8.90 -15.26
N LEU A 47 13.38 -8.44 -16.34
CA LEU A 47 12.27 -7.49 -16.25
C LEU A 47 11.08 -8.10 -15.51
N ALA A 48 10.67 -9.31 -15.90
CA ALA A 48 9.58 -10.04 -15.25
C ALA A 48 9.85 -10.28 -13.76
N CYS A 49 11.10 -10.62 -13.40
CA CYS A 49 11.51 -10.74 -12.00
C CYS A 49 11.29 -9.43 -11.21
N ILE A 50 11.65 -8.27 -11.78
CA ILE A 50 11.46 -6.98 -11.11
C ILE A 50 9.97 -6.62 -10.98
N GLU A 51 9.18 -6.90 -12.01
CA GLU A 51 7.74 -6.68 -11.97
C GLU A 51 7.10 -7.52 -10.87
N HIS A 52 7.42 -8.81 -10.81
CA HIS A 52 6.97 -9.71 -9.74
C HIS A 52 7.32 -9.19 -8.34
N GLU A 53 8.57 -8.77 -8.13
CA GLU A 53 8.99 -8.21 -6.84
C GLU A 53 8.26 -6.90 -6.48
N ARG A 54 7.89 -6.09 -7.47
CA ARG A 54 7.14 -4.86 -7.24
C ARG A 54 5.69 -5.13 -6.87
N GLU A 55 5.04 -6.09 -7.53
CA GLU A 55 3.70 -6.52 -7.15
C GLU A 55 3.70 -7.08 -5.71
N ALA A 56 4.71 -7.88 -5.35
CA ALA A 56 4.85 -8.39 -3.98
C ALA A 56 5.00 -7.27 -2.91
N ILE A 57 5.59 -6.12 -3.25
CA ILE A 57 5.63 -4.94 -2.35
C ILE A 57 4.23 -4.34 -2.17
N VAL A 58 3.45 -4.28 -3.24
CA VAL A 58 2.06 -3.79 -3.18
C VAL A 58 1.22 -4.72 -2.32
N ASP A 59 1.30 -6.04 -2.53
CA ASP A 59 0.61 -7.04 -1.69
C ASP A 59 0.95 -6.90 -0.20
N LEU A 60 2.23 -6.66 0.11
CA LEU A 60 2.66 -6.41 1.48
C LEU A 60 2.06 -5.12 2.05
N ALA A 61 2.00 -4.06 1.25
CA ALA A 61 1.38 -2.80 1.66
C ALA A 61 -0.13 -2.98 1.92
N GLU A 62 -0.83 -3.75 1.08
CA GLU A 62 -2.24 -4.09 1.28
C GLU A 62 -2.44 -4.86 2.58
N GLN A 63 -1.63 -5.88 2.83
CA GLN A 63 -1.67 -6.63 4.10
C GLN A 63 -1.48 -5.68 5.30
N LYS A 64 -0.51 -4.77 5.23
CA LYS A 64 -0.28 -3.78 6.31
C LYS A 64 -1.41 -2.77 6.46
N LEU A 65 -2.08 -2.42 5.37
CA LEU A 65 -3.28 -1.59 5.43
C LEU A 65 -4.41 -2.33 6.15
N PHE A 66 -4.65 -3.60 5.85
CA PHE A 66 -5.64 -4.42 6.56
C PHE A 66 -5.33 -4.53 8.06
N GLU A 67 -4.09 -4.81 8.44
CA GLU A 67 -3.68 -4.84 9.85
C GLU A 67 -3.97 -3.51 10.57
N ALA A 68 -3.80 -2.37 9.88
CA ALA A 68 -4.08 -1.05 10.43
C ALA A 68 -5.59 -0.79 10.56
N LEU A 69 -6.41 -1.29 9.62
CA LEU A 69 -7.87 -1.25 9.72
C LEU A 69 -8.39 -2.05 10.91
N ASP A 70 -7.87 -3.26 11.13
CA ASP A 70 -8.24 -4.11 12.26
C ASP A 70 -7.91 -3.44 13.60
N LYS A 71 -6.82 -2.67 13.64
CA LYS A 71 -6.42 -1.86 14.80
C LYS A 71 -7.25 -0.58 14.97
N GLY A 72 -8.12 -0.25 14.01
CA GLY A 72 -8.92 0.97 14.04
C GLY A 72 -8.10 2.25 13.81
N GLU A 73 -6.95 2.14 13.13
CA GLU A 73 -6.10 3.29 12.84
C GLU A 73 -6.85 4.28 11.93
N ARG A 74 -7.09 5.50 12.43
CA ARG A 74 -7.97 6.48 11.77
C ARG A 74 -7.52 6.81 10.34
N TRP A 75 -6.21 6.87 10.10
CA TRP A 75 -5.64 7.16 8.80
C TRP A 75 -5.97 6.04 7.78
N ALA A 76 -5.97 4.77 8.20
CA ALA A 76 -6.25 3.62 7.36
C ALA A 76 -7.74 3.56 7.00
N VAL A 77 -8.61 3.76 8.00
CA VAL A 77 -10.07 3.81 7.82
C VAL A 77 -10.44 4.94 6.85
N MET A 78 -9.89 6.14 7.07
CA MET A 78 -10.13 7.28 6.19
C MET A 78 -9.63 6.99 4.77
N LEU A 79 -8.42 6.45 4.60
CA LEU A 79 -7.86 6.14 3.29
C LEU A 79 -8.77 5.18 2.50
N VAL A 80 -9.27 4.12 3.14
CA VAL A 80 -10.15 3.15 2.48
C VAL A 80 -11.50 3.76 2.11
N LEU A 81 -12.12 4.51 3.02
CA LEU A 81 -13.40 5.16 2.74
C LEU A 81 -13.27 6.18 1.61
N THR A 82 -12.23 7.01 1.61
CA THR A 82 -12.08 8.06 0.59
C THR A 82 -11.55 7.55 -0.75
N ARG A 83 -10.93 6.37 -0.80
CA ARG A 83 -10.47 5.77 -2.07
C ARG A 83 -11.47 4.75 -2.63
N LEU A 84 -11.88 3.77 -1.84
CA LEU A 84 -12.79 2.70 -2.29
C LEU A 84 -14.26 3.03 -2.01
N GLY A 85 -14.55 3.75 -0.93
CA GLY A 85 -15.90 4.13 -0.52
C GLY A 85 -16.48 5.35 -1.24
N ARG A 86 -15.83 5.89 -2.29
CA ARG A 86 -16.33 7.08 -3.04
C ARG A 86 -17.75 6.89 -3.57
N HIS A 87 -18.04 5.71 -4.12
CA HIS A 87 -19.37 5.36 -4.61
C HIS A 87 -20.44 5.33 -3.50
N ARG A 88 -20.02 5.23 -2.22
CA ARG A 88 -20.89 5.30 -1.03
C ARG A 88 -20.96 6.69 -0.42
N GLY A 89 -20.41 7.71 -1.08
CA GLY A 89 -20.48 9.12 -0.64
C GLY A 89 -19.28 9.62 0.18
N TRP A 90 -18.21 8.83 0.33
CA TRP A 90 -17.03 9.21 1.12
C TRP A 90 -15.98 10.02 0.34
N ALA A 91 -16.39 10.83 -0.65
CA ALA A 91 -15.44 11.57 -1.47
C ALA A 91 -14.62 12.60 -0.67
N ASP A 92 -13.34 12.76 -1.05
CA ASP A 92 -12.53 13.89 -0.57
C ASP A 92 -13.19 15.20 -0.98
N ALA A 93 -13.42 16.11 -0.03
CA ALA A 93 -13.89 17.45 -0.35
C ALA A 93 -12.87 18.11 -1.29
N PRO A 94 -13.29 18.66 -2.45
CA PRO A 94 -12.38 19.36 -3.33
C PRO A 94 -11.78 20.56 -2.59
N ALA A 95 -10.46 20.73 -2.70
CA ALA A 95 -9.69 21.80 -2.05
C ALA A 95 -10.01 23.22 -2.56
N SER A 96 -10.98 23.38 -3.47
CA SER A 96 -11.47 24.66 -3.93
C SER A 96 -12.65 25.12 -3.08
N GLY A 97 -12.43 26.19 -2.30
CA GLY A 97 -13.45 26.82 -1.45
C GLY A 97 -14.74 27.15 -2.22
N GLY A 98 -15.83 26.51 -1.79
CA GLY A 98 -17.22 26.83 -2.06
C GLY A 98 -18.05 26.40 -0.84
N PRO A 99 -19.19 27.05 -0.54
CA PRO A 99 -19.79 27.07 0.80
C PRO A 99 -20.54 25.80 1.23
N GLU A 100 -20.14 24.63 0.73
CA GLU A 100 -20.74 23.34 1.12
C GLU A 100 -19.70 22.42 1.76
N GLY A 101 -19.10 22.92 2.84
CA GLY A 101 -18.32 22.10 3.77
C GLY A 101 -19.22 21.16 4.56
N ARG A 102 -19.44 19.95 4.06
CA ARG A 102 -19.98 18.82 4.88
C ARG A 102 -18.92 17.80 5.28
N VAL A 103 -17.67 18.21 5.44
CA VAL A 103 -16.65 17.35 6.06
C VAL A 103 -16.45 17.60 7.56
N ALA A 104 -17.23 18.49 8.17
CA ALA A 104 -17.31 18.59 9.64
C ALA A 104 -18.41 17.71 10.26
N LYS A 105 -19.37 17.19 9.48
CA LYS A 105 -20.58 16.56 10.06
C LYS A 105 -20.52 15.05 10.27
N ALA A 106 -19.65 14.34 9.57
CA ALA A 106 -19.55 12.87 9.70
C ALA A 106 -18.77 12.41 10.94
N LEU A 107 -17.84 13.22 11.46
CA LEU A 107 -17.07 12.90 12.67
C LEU A 107 -17.79 13.32 13.97
N GLU A 108 -18.81 14.18 13.88
CA GLU A 108 -19.65 14.56 15.02
C GLU A 108 -20.93 13.70 15.13
N GLN A 109 -21.41 13.12 14.02
CA GLN A 109 -22.62 12.26 14.01
C GLN A 109 -22.34 10.76 14.18
N ALA A 110 -21.08 10.34 14.26
CA ALA A 110 -20.70 8.97 14.62
C ALA A 110 -20.40 8.82 16.13
N SER A 111 -20.82 9.78 16.95
CA SER A 111 -20.57 9.79 18.38
C SER A 111 -21.75 9.21 19.16
N LEU A 112 -21.57 7.95 19.60
CA LEU A 112 -22.18 7.34 20.81
C LEU A 112 -23.70 7.04 20.82
N ASP A 113 -24.55 7.75 20.09
CA ASP A 113 -26.01 7.58 20.21
C ASP A 113 -26.51 6.26 19.58
N ASP A 114 -26.00 5.86 18.41
CA ASP A 114 -26.41 4.61 17.75
C ASP A 114 -25.93 3.34 18.48
N LEU A 115 -24.75 3.39 19.11
CA LEU A 115 -24.24 2.30 19.95
C LEU A 115 -25.03 2.21 21.27
N MET A 116 -25.45 3.34 21.85
CA MET A 116 -26.30 3.38 23.04
C MET A 116 -27.75 2.94 22.78
N LEU A 117 -28.28 3.16 21.57
CA LEU A 117 -29.62 2.71 21.18
C LEU A 117 -29.69 1.18 21.00
N SER A 118 -28.62 0.55 20.50
CA SER A 118 -28.58 -0.92 20.35
C SER A 118 -28.43 -1.66 21.68
N LEU A 119 -27.67 -1.12 22.64
CA LEU A 119 -27.47 -1.73 23.97
C LEU A 119 -28.71 -1.60 24.88
N THR A 120 -29.49 -0.53 24.74
CA THR A 120 -30.76 -0.35 25.46
C THR A 120 -31.88 -1.26 24.90
N THR A 121 -31.89 -1.48 23.59
CA THR A 121 -32.88 -2.35 22.93
C THR A 121 -32.66 -3.84 23.26
N LEU A 122 -31.41 -4.28 23.44
CA LEU A 122 -31.09 -5.67 23.79
C LEU A 122 -31.34 -6.05 25.27
N ASN A 123 -31.27 -5.09 26.20
CA ASN A 123 -31.58 -5.33 27.61
C ASN A 123 -33.07 -5.13 27.97
N GLY A 124 -33.87 -4.55 27.06
CA GLY A 124 -35.32 -4.35 27.24
C GLY A 124 -36.21 -5.55 26.87
N GLN A 125 -35.65 -6.61 26.27
CA GLN A 125 -36.40 -7.81 25.88
C GLN A 125 -36.11 -9.04 26.77
N ARG A 126 -35.41 -8.86 27.89
CA ARG A 126 -35.32 -9.86 28.97
C ARG A 126 -36.18 -9.45 30.16
N ARG A 127 -37.49 -9.58 30.01
CA ARG A 127 -38.44 -9.82 31.11
C ARG A 127 -39.46 -10.84 30.68
#